data_AF-A0A1B6GSX2-F1
#
_entry.id   AF-A0A1B6GSX2-F1
#
_cell.length_a   1.000
_cell.length_b   1.000
_cell.length_c   1.000
_cell.angle_alpha   90.00
_cell.angle_beta   90.00
_cell.angle_gamma   90.00
#
_symmetry.space_group_name_H-M   'P 1'
#
loop_
_entity.id
_entity.type
_entity.pdbx_description
1 polymer ?
#
loop_
_entity_poly.entity_id
_entity_poly.type
_entity_poly.pdbx_seq_one_letter_code
_entity_poly.pdbx_strand_id
1 'polypeptide(L)'
;PELRTENLSAAMPRKKALPEVAVVEGVGDHGCEYMTGGCAVILGLTGRNFAAGMSGGIAYVLDVDGSFRSKCNQEMVELLPLEQTEDLKYVKSLLEEFHQKTGSKIAQELLSRWPAPAGQFVKVFPYEYQRALRQMAETANKTEVDNMVAVPAVNSGVRDIEETINDSAVEKKRLEKVLDKTRGFMKYGREMAPYRPAEKRLKDWDEIYNFGHVRKGLRVQAARCMECGVPFCQSSHGCPLGNIIPKWNDLIFHNNWSEALKQLLQTNNFPEFTGRVCPAPCEGACVLGINEPPVTIKNIECSIIDHAFEQGWIQPEPPTNRTGFKVAVVGSGPAGMAAAHQLNKAGHLVTVYERNDRIGGLLQYGIPTMKLSKDVVQRRVKLMADEGIIFKTNINVGKDISAKELYEEYDAVVLCTGATWPRDLPIPGRQLEGIHFAMSFLESWQKKQMGDG
;
A
#
# COMPACT_ATOMS: atom_id res chain seq x y z
N PRO A 1 -7.47 10.64 33.37
CA PRO A 1 -8.11 9.51 34.06
C PRO A 1 -8.19 8.30 33.12
N GLU A 2 -7.31 7.34 33.39
CA GLU A 2 -7.03 6.14 32.60
C GLU A 2 -8.29 5.27 32.39
N LEU A 3 -8.78 5.21 31.15
CA LEU A 3 -9.67 4.15 30.70
C LEU A 3 -8.79 3.00 30.21
N ARG A 4 -8.61 2.02 31.10
CA ARG A 4 -7.84 0.79 30.87
C ARG A 4 -8.31 0.06 29.62
N THR A 5 -7.33 -0.44 28.87
CA THR A 5 -7.42 -1.36 27.71
C THR A 5 -8.11 -2.70 28.00
N GLU A 6 -8.52 -2.94 29.25
CA GLU A 6 -9.06 -4.22 29.74
C GLU A 6 -10.40 -4.65 29.11
N ASN A 7 -11.19 -3.74 28.53
CA ASN A 7 -12.56 -4.05 28.04
C ASN A 7 -12.72 -4.18 26.52
N LEU A 8 -11.66 -4.06 25.73
CA LEU A 8 -11.78 -4.06 24.25
C LEU A 8 -11.78 -5.44 23.61
N SER A 9 -11.32 -6.49 24.31
CA SER A 9 -11.32 -7.85 23.78
C SER A 9 -12.70 -8.51 23.78
N ALA A 10 -13.58 -8.09 24.69
CA ALA A 10 -14.94 -8.63 24.80
C ALA A 10 -15.89 -8.16 23.68
N ALA A 11 -15.50 -7.14 22.90
CA ALA A 11 -16.32 -6.52 21.86
C ALA A 11 -16.23 -7.22 20.48
N MET A 12 -16.12 -8.55 20.44
CA MET A 12 -16.28 -9.29 19.19
C MET A 12 -17.76 -9.37 18.80
N PRO A 13 -18.18 -8.90 17.60
CA PRO A 13 -19.55 -9.05 17.14
C PRO A 13 -19.85 -10.54 16.86
N ARG A 14 -20.54 -11.20 17.81
CA ARG A 14 -20.86 -12.65 17.81
C ARG A 14 -21.91 -13.10 16.78
N LYS A 15 -22.10 -12.39 15.66
CA LYS A 15 -23.05 -12.78 14.59
C LYS A 15 -22.54 -12.41 13.19
N LYS A 16 -21.50 -13.10 12.71
CA LYS A 16 -21.21 -13.35 11.28
C LYS A 16 -19.95 -14.22 11.18
N ALA A 17 -20.00 -15.29 10.38
CA ALA A 17 -18.94 -16.21 9.93
C ALA A 17 -17.75 -16.43 10.88
N LEU A 18 -17.50 -17.69 11.29
CA LEU A 18 -16.28 -18.07 12.01
C LEU A 18 -15.05 -17.45 11.32
N PRO A 19 -14.19 -16.71 12.05
CA PRO A 19 -13.01 -16.10 11.43
C PRO A 19 -12.14 -17.20 10.81
N GLU A 20 -11.59 -16.97 9.63
CA GLU A 20 -10.62 -17.88 9.02
C GLU A 20 -9.44 -18.05 9.99
N VAL A 21 -9.13 -19.31 10.37
CA VAL A 21 -8.09 -19.63 11.33
C VAL A 21 -6.97 -20.43 10.66
N ALA A 22 -5.72 -20.02 10.91
CA ALA A 22 -4.53 -20.77 10.56
C ALA A 22 -3.72 -21.11 11.82
N VAL A 23 -3.38 -22.39 12.01
CA VAL A 23 -2.45 -22.84 13.06
C VAL A 23 -1.26 -23.52 12.37
N VAL A 24 -0.05 -23.06 12.66
CA VAL A 24 1.18 -23.54 12.01
C VAL A 24 2.31 -23.69 13.01
N GLU A 25 3.27 -24.58 12.73
CA GLU A 25 4.43 -24.84 13.60
C GLU A 25 5.63 -23.92 13.32
N GLY A 26 5.46 -22.91 12.46
CA GLY A 26 6.49 -21.92 12.18
C GLY A 26 6.18 -21.13 10.91
N VAL A 27 6.84 -19.98 10.76
CA VAL A 27 6.73 -19.13 9.57
C VAL A 27 8.08 -18.53 9.20
N GLY A 28 8.30 -18.30 7.91
CA GLY A 28 9.49 -17.60 7.41
C GLY A 28 9.46 -16.09 7.69
N ASP A 29 10.32 -15.36 6.99
CA ASP A 29 10.26 -13.89 6.96
C ASP A 29 8.88 -13.44 6.46
N HIS A 30 8.38 -12.32 6.97
CA HIS A 30 7.10 -11.69 6.59
C HIS A 30 5.83 -12.48 6.98
N GLY A 31 5.89 -13.29 8.04
CA GLY A 31 4.69 -13.94 8.59
C GLY A 31 3.60 -12.92 8.93
N CYS A 32 2.35 -13.20 8.54
CA CYS A 32 1.18 -12.30 8.72
C CYS A 32 1.33 -10.91 8.07
N GLU A 33 2.21 -10.76 7.06
CA GLU A 33 2.29 -9.52 6.29
C GLU A 33 0.97 -9.23 5.55
N TYR A 34 0.51 -7.99 5.61
CA TYR A 34 -0.77 -7.53 5.03
C TYR A 34 -2.01 -8.31 5.51
N MET A 35 -1.95 -8.95 6.67
CA MET A 35 -3.13 -9.60 7.26
C MET A 35 -4.21 -8.55 7.57
N THR A 36 -5.41 -8.75 7.01
CA THR A 36 -6.57 -7.85 7.13
C THR A 36 -7.71 -8.42 7.98
N GLY A 37 -7.61 -9.68 8.40
CA GLY A 37 -8.64 -10.40 9.14
C GLY A 37 -8.20 -11.82 9.50
N GLY A 38 -9.04 -12.53 10.25
CA GLY A 38 -8.77 -13.92 10.68
C GLY A 38 -7.94 -14.04 11.95
N CYS A 39 -7.56 -15.28 12.28
CA CYS A 39 -6.74 -15.64 13.42
C CYS A 39 -5.55 -16.51 12.99
N ALA A 40 -4.34 -16.19 13.43
CA ALA A 40 -3.16 -17.02 13.21
C ALA A 40 -2.57 -17.50 14.55
N VAL A 41 -2.21 -18.77 14.67
CA VAL A 41 -1.49 -19.31 15.84
C VAL A 41 -0.18 -19.94 15.37
N ILE A 42 0.94 -19.41 15.84
CA ILE A 42 2.29 -19.81 15.41
C ILE A 42 2.99 -20.51 16.57
N LEU A 43 3.27 -21.80 16.43
CA LEU A 43 3.81 -22.66 17.50
C LEU A 43 5.33 -22.83 17.44
N GLY A 44 6.03 -22.16 16.52
CA GLY A 44 7.46 -22.29 16.36
C GLY A 44 8.13 -21.04 15.82
N LEU A 45 9.30 -21.21 15.19
CA LEU A 45 10.15 -20.10 14.79
C LEU A 45 9.44 -19.13 13.83
N THR A 46 9.75 -17.85 14.01
CA THR A 46 9.29 -16.73 13.19
C THR A 46 10.48 -16.05 12.52
N GLY A 47 10.32 -15.68 11.25
CA GLY A 47 11.27 -14.84 10.54
C GLY A 47 11.10 -13.34 10.82
N ARG A 48 11.89 -12.52 10.13
CA ARG A 48 11.93 -11.05 10.27
C ARG A 48 10.67 -10.40 9.70
N ASN A 49 10.42 -9.15 10.09
CA ASN A 49 9.37 -8.30 9.55
C ASN A 49 7.95 -8.91 9.66
N PHE A 50 7.69 -9.59 10.77
CA PHE A 50 6.39 -10.19 11.06
C PHE A 50 5.32 -9.10 11.22
N ALA A 51 4.11 -9.37 10.72
CA ALA A 51 2.95 -8.48 10.75
C ALA A 51 3.15 -7.11 10.07
N ALA A 52 4.09 -6.99 9.12
CA ALA A 52 4.25 -5.76 8.36
C ALA A 52 2.99 -5.44 7.54
N GLY A 53 2.48 -4.22 7.66
CA GLY A 53 1.24 -3.81 6.99
C GLY A 53 -0.01 -4.55 7.47
N MET A 54 0.04 -5.25 8.60
CA MET A 54 -1.12 -5.88 9.23
C MET A 54 -2.10 -4.79 9.69
N SER A 55 -3.35 -4.89 9.23
CA SER A 55 -4.41 -3.90 9.50
C SER A 55 -5.64 -4.51 10.16
N GLY A 56 -5.73 -5.85 10.23
CA GLY A 56 -6.82 -6.57 10.85
C GLY A 56 -6.44 -8.00 11.23
N GLY A 57 -7.29 -8.65 12.03
CA GLY A 57 -7.06 -9.99 12.56
C GLY A 57 -6.18 -10.00 13.82
N ILE A 58 -5.93 -11.19 14.37
CA ILE A 58 -5.11 -11.40 15.57
C ILE A 58 -4.14 -12.55 15.30
N ALA A 59 -2.87 -12.40 15.70
CA ALA A 59 -1.93 -13.50 15.71
C ALA A 59 -1.47 -13.81 17.14
N TYR A 60 -1.41 -15.09 17.49
CA TYR A 60 -0.85 -15.60 18.74
C TYR A 60 0.43 -16.35 18.42
N VAL A 61 1.57 -15.85 18.90
CA VAL A 61 2.89 -16.36 18.54
C VAL A 61 3.59 -16.88 19.77
N LEU A 62 4.03 -18.14 19.74
CA LEU A 62 4.91 -18.70 20.75
C LEU A 62 6.33 -18.15 20.56
N ASP A 63 6.81 -17.35 21.52
CA ASP A 63 8.16 -16.77 21.48
C ASP A 63 9.20 -17.79 21.97
N VAL A 64 9.56 -18.73 21.09
CA VAL A 64 10.44 -19.87 21.41
C VAL A 64 11.85 -19.45 21.85
N ASP A 65 12.36 -18.35 21.28
CA ASP A 65 13.75 -17.88 21.46
C ASP A 65 13.87 -16.53 22.19
N GLY A 66 12.74 -15.95 22.63
CA GLY A 66 12.69 -14.65 23.30
C GLY A 66 13.01 -13.46 22.39
N SER A 67 13.15 -13.68 21.08
CA SER A 67 13.57 -12.66 20.12
C SER A 67 12.42 -12.06 19.33
N PHE A 68 11.19 -12.59 19.48
CA PHE A 68 10.06 -12.25 18.61
C PHE A 68 9.75 -10.74 18.57
N ARG A 69 9.88 -10.05 19.71
CA ARG A 69 9.64 -8.60 19.81
C ARG A 69 10.46 -7.77 18.81
N SER A 70 11.70 -8.19 18.53
CA SER A 70 12.60 -7.50 17.58
C SER A 70 12.24 -7.73 16.12
N LYS A 71 11.38 -8.71 15.82
CA LYS A 71 10.98 -9.09 14.46
C LYS A 71 9.75 -8.33 13.96
N CYS A 72 9.10 -7.54 14.81
CA CYS A 72 7.87 -6.79 14.49
C CYS A 72 8.11 -5.27 14.47
N ASN A 73 7.38 -4.54 13.62
CA ASN A 73 7.32 -3.08 13.69
C ASN A 73 6.25 -2.64 14.72
N GLN A 74 6.71 -2.22 15.89
CA GLN A 74 5.86 -1.80 17.02
C GLN A 74 5.12 -0.48 16.80
N GLU A 75 5.38 0.26 15.71
CA GLU A 75 4.56 1.42 15.32
C GLU A 75 3.23 0.99 14.69
N MET A 76 3.16 -0.20 14.12
CA MET A 76 1.97 -0.72 13.42
C MET A 76 1.16 -1.70 14.28
N VAL A 77 1.83 -2.49 15.11
CA VAL A 77 1.20 -3.53 15.93
C VAL A 77 1.56 -3.39 17.41
N GLU A 78 0.60 -3.69 18.27
CA GLU A 78 0.82 -3.87 19.70
C GLU A 78 1.13 -5.33 20.00
N LEU A 79 2.06 -5.58 20.92
CA LEU A 79 2.42 -6.90 21.40
C LEU A 79 1.97 -7.04 22.86
N LEU A 80 1.00 -7.91 23.10
CA LEU A 80 0.35 -8.11 24.40
C LEU A 80 0.63 -9.52 24.94
N PRO A 81 0.74 -9.70 26.25
CA PRO A 81 0.83 -11.04 26.84
C PRO A 81 -0.52 -11.78 26.74
N LEU A 82 -0.47 -13.12 26.67
CA LEU A 82 -1.67 -13.97 26.64
C LEU A 82 -2.22 -14.22 28.06
N GLU A 83 -2.80 -13.19 28.68
CA GLU A 83 -3.32 -13.29 30.07
C GLU A 83 -4.85 -13.32 30.15
N GLN A 84 -5.54 -12.84 29.11
CA GLN A 84 -6.99 -12.72 29.11
C GLN A 84 -7.65 -14.12 29.08
N THR A 85 -8.61 -14.36 29.97
CA THR A 85 -9.26 -15.67 30.12
C THR A 85 -9.97 -16.14 28.85
N GLU A 86 -10.50 -15.23 28.04
CA GLU A 86 -11.14 -15.55 26.76
C GLU A 86 -10.11 -15.99 25.71
N ASP A 87 -9.02 -15.23 25.55
CA ASP A 87 -7.94 -15.58 24.63
C ASP A 87 -7.28 -16.92 25.02
N LEU A 88 -7.06 -17.16 26.31
CA LEU A 88 -6.52 -18.42 26.83
C LEU A 88 -7.38 -19.63 26.46
N LYS A 89 -8.71 -19.51 26.60
CA LYS A 89 -9.64 -20.58 26.21
C LYS A 89 -9.64 -20.78 24.70
N TYR A 90 -9.59 -19.69 23.94
CA TYR A 90 -9.63 -19.74 22.48
C TYR A 90 -8.36 -20.39 21.91
N VAL A 91 -7.17 -19.93 22.30
CA VAL A 91 -5.90 -20.54 21.88
C VAL A 91 -5.84 -22.01 22.28
N LYS A 92 -6.28 -22.37 23.50
CA LYS A 92 -6.37 -23.77 23.92
C LYS A 92 -7.25 -24.60 22.98
N SER A 93 -8.45 -24.12 22.61
CA SER A 93 -9.31 -24.86 21.68
C SER A 93 -8.67 -25.04 20.30
N LEU A 94 -7.93 -24.05 19.82
CA LEU A 94 -7.22 -24.14 18.54
C LEU A 94 -6.07 -25.14 18.58
N LEU A 95 -5.35 -25.23 19.71
CA LEU A 95 -4.31 -26.24 19.93
C LEU A 95 -4.90 -27.66 19.97
N GLU A 96 -6.04 -27.85 20.65
CA GLU A 96 -6.73 -29.15 20.72
C GLU A 96 -7.19 -29.59 19.33
N GLU A 97 -7.83 -28.70 18.57
CA GLU A 97 -8.26 -28.96 17.21
C GLU A 97 -7.06 -29.26 16.28
N PHE A 98 -5.99 -28.47 16.39
CA PHE A 98 -4.79 -28.66 15.59
C PHE A 98 -4.10 -30.00 15.89
N HIS A 99 -3.99 -30.40 17.16
CA HIS A 99 -3.45 -31.70 17.53
C HIS A 99 -4.32 -32.85 17.00
N GLN A 100 -5.65 -32.76 17.13
CA GLN A 100 -6.56 -33.78 16.60
C GLN A 100 -6.46 -33.95 15.08
N LYS A 101 -6.29 -32.83 14.34
CA LYS A 101 -6.24 -32.85 12.88
C LYS A 101 -4.87 -33.22 12.32
N THR A 102 -3.78 -32.88 13.01
CA THR A 102 -2.41 -33.02 12.46
C THR A 102 -1.52 -34.01 13.20
N GLY A 103 -1.87 -34.39 14.43
CA GLY A 103 -1.01 -35.17 15.31
C GLY A 103 0.24 -34.41 15.80
N SER A 104 0.24 -33.07 15.73
CA SER A 104 1.37 -32.23 16.15
C SER A 104 1.84 -32.57 17.58
N LYS A 105 3.14 -32.87 17.70
CA LYS A 105 3.81 -33.14 18.99
C LYS A 105 4.00 -31.85 19.79
N ILE A 106 4.23 -30.72 19.10
CA ILE A 106 4.39 -29.41 19.74
C ILE A 106 3.08 -29.03 20.43
N ALA A 107 1.94 -29.15 19.72
CA ALA A 107 0.63 -28.88 20.31
C ALA A 107 0.32 -29.82 21.48
N GLN A 108 0.66 -31.10 21.38
CA GLN A 108 0.50 -32.07 22.47
C GLN A 108 1.29 -31.67 23.73
N GLU A 109 2.56 -31.28 23.56
CA GLU A 109 3.40 -30.84 24.68
C GLU A 109 2.85 -29.57 25.34
N LEU A 110 2.48 -28.57 24.54
CA LEU A 110 1.87 -27.33 25.03
C LEU A 110 0.57 -27.60 25.83
N LEU A 111 -0.30 -28.48 25.32
CA LEU A 111 -1.55 -28.84 25.98
C LEU A 111 -1.33 -29.58 27.31
N SER A 112 -0.31 -30.44 27.39
CA SER A 112 0.00 -31.22 28.60
C SER A 112 0.38 -30.35 29.81
N ARG A 113 0.90 -29.14 29.57
CA ARG A 113 1.36 -28.20 30.61
C ARG A 113 0.48 -26.95 30.70
N TRP A 114 -0.63 -26.88 29.97
CA TRP A 114 -1.49 -25.69 29.92
C TRP A 114 -2.10 -25.37 31.30
N PRO A 115 -2.13 -24.09 31.76
CA PRO A 115 -1.85 -22.85 31.03
C PRO A 115 -0.40 -22.33 31.17
N ALA A 116 0.53 -23.08 31.76
CA ALA A 116 1.88 -22.55 32.04
C ALA A 116 2.63 -22.02 30.79
N PRO A 117 2.58 -22.69 29.61
CA PRO A 117 3.19 -22.16 28.38
C PRO A 117 2.54 -20.88 27.83
N ALA A 118 1.36 -20.49 28.29
CA ALA A 118 0.68 -19.30 27.80
C ALA A 118 1.48 -18.01 28.05
N GLY A 119 2.31 -17.97 29.10
CA GLY A 119 3.20 -16.83 29.37
C GLY A 119 4.27 -16.61 28.30
N GLN A 120 4.52 -17.59 27.42
CA GLN A 120 5.45 -17.47 26.28
C GLN A 120 4.72 -17.04 24.99
N PHE A 121 3.39 -16.96 25.01
CA PHE A 121 2.63 -16.48 23.87
C PHE A 121 2.55 -14.96 23.87
N VAL A 122 2.80 -14.39 22.70
CA VAL A 122 2.63 -12.98 22.38
C VAL A 122 1.42 -12.83 21.47
N LYS A 123 0.44 -12.06 21.91
CA LYS A 123 -0.70 -11.62 21.09
C LYS A 123 -0.29 -10.39 20.29
N VAL A 124 -0.28 -10.52 18.97
CA VAL A 124 -0.03 -9.43 18.02
C VAL A 124 -1.36 -8.81 17.63
N PHE A 125 -1.53 -7.54 17.93
CA PHE A 125 -2.79 -6.81 17.73
C PHE A 125 -2.56 -5.47 17.01
N PRO A 126 -2.87 -5.36 15.71
CA PRO A 126 -2.69 -4.11 14.96
C PRO A 126 -3.49 -2.94 15.53
N TYR A 127 -2.87 -1.76 15.66
CA TYR A 127 -3.53 -0.57 16.22
C TYR A 127 -4.72 -0.11 15.38
N GLU A 128 -4.67 -0.28 14.05
CA GLU A 128 -5.79 0.04 13.18
C GLU A 128 -7.03 -0.80 13.53
N TYR A 129 -6.84 -2.10 13.79
CA TYR A 129 -7.93 -2.99 14.15
C TYR A 129 -8.50 -2.66 15.54
N GLN A 130 -7.64 -2.31 16.50
CA GLN A 130 -8.10 -1.84 17.81
C GLN A 130 -8.96 -0.58 17.71
N ARG A 131 -8.57 0.38 16.86
CA ARG A 131 -9.36 1.59 16.61
C ARG A 131 -10.71 1.26 16.00
N ALA A 132 -10.74 0.35 15.03
CA ALA A 132 -11.99 -0.11 14.42
C ALA A 132 -12.92 -0.74 15.47
N LEU A 133 -12.41 -1.60 16.35
CA LEU A 133 -13.19 -2.22 17.42
C LEU A 133 -13.70 -1.21 18.45
N ARG A 134 -12.89 -0.21 18.83
CA ARG A 134 -13.34 0.91 19.70
C ARG A 134 -14.50 1.68 19.07
N GLN A 135 -14.38 2.04 17.81
CA GLN A 135 -15.42 2.76 17.08
C GLN A 135 -16.71 1.94 16.95
N MET A 136 -16.60 0.63 16.70
CA MET A 136 -17.75 -0.27 16.67
C MET A 136 -18.44 -0.37 18.03
N ALA A 137 -17.68 -0.48 19.12
CA ALA A 137 -18.22 -0.53 20.48
C ALA A 137 -18.89 0.80 20.89
N GLU A 138 -18.30 1.94 20.53
CA GLU A 138 -18.88 3.27 20.76
C GLU A 138 -20.16 3.48 19.95
N THR A 139 -20.21 2.98 18.71
CA THR A 139 -21.40 3.06 17.85
C THR A 139 -22.51 2.14 18.37
N ALA A 140 -22.17 0.94 18.85
CA ALA A 140 -23.13 0.02 19.48
C ALA A 140 -23.75 0.66 20.75
N ASN A 141 -22.94 1.26 21.61
CA ASN A 141 -23.41 1.95 22.82
C ASN A 141 -24.28 3.18 22.49
N LYS A 142 -23.96 3.97 21.44
CA LYS A 142 -24.82 5.08 21.00
C LYS A 142 -26.19 4.61 20.50
N THR A 143 -26.23 3.47 19.81
CA THR A 143 -27.49 2.89 19.28
C THR A 143 -28.40 2.37 20.41
N GLU A 144 -27.83 1.96 21.54
CA GLU A 144 -28.60 1.57 22.74
C GLU A 144 -29.15 2.78 23.50
N VAL A 145 -28.40 3.89 23.58
CA VAL A 145 -28.83 5.11 24.27
C VAL A 145 -29.91 5.87 23.49
N ASP A 146 -29.81 5.94 22.16
CA ASP A 146 -30.82 6.60 21.31
C ASP A 146 -32.18 5.87 21.31
N ASN A 147 -32.22 4.57 21.65
CA ASN A 147 -33.47 3.80 21.76
C ASN A 147 -34.20 4.00 23.11
N MET A 148 -33.58 4.66 24.10
CA MET A 148 -34.19 4.90 25.42
C MET A 148 -34.74 6.33 25.59
N VAL A 149 -34.43 7.26 24.68
CA VAL A 149 -34.77 8.69 24.85
C VAL A 149 -35.57 9.22 23.66
N ALA A 150 -36.87 8.89 23.61
CA ALA A 150 -37.77 9.48 22.62
C ALA A 150 -39.13 9.88 23.22
N VAL A 151 -39.26 11.08 23.81
CA VAL A 151 -40.43 11.99 23.76
C VAL A 151 -40.01 13.44 24.17
N PRO A 152 -40.80 14.52 23.94
CA PRO A 152 -40.44 15.60 23.03
C PRO A 152 -40.11 16.95 23.70
N ALA A 153 -39.62 17.86 22.87
CA ALA A 153 -39.06 19.17 23.18
C ALA A 153 -39.97 20.16 23.94
N VAL A 154 -39.35 20.97 24.79
CA VAL A 154 -39.84 22.30 25.19
C VAL A 154 -38.70 23.31 25.01
N ASN A 155 -39.03 24.38 24.30
CA ASN A 155 -38.22 25.56 24.02
C ASN A 155 -38.03 26.43 25.29
N SER A 156 -36.81 26.91 25.53
CA SER A 156 -36.59 28.22 26.15
C SER A 156 -35.18 28.70 25.81
N GLY A 157 -35.10 29.74 24.98
CA GLY A 157 -33.85 30.37 24.60
C GLY A 157 -33.39 31.41 25.62
N VAL A 158 -32.07 31.64 25.65
CA VAL A 158 -31.39 32.93 25.48
C VAL A 158 -30.01 32.60 24.91
N ARG A 159 -29.55 33.30 23.86
CA ARG A 159 -28.16 33.27 23.41
C ARG A 159 -27.60 34.67 23.52
N ASP A 160 -26.43 34.78 24.14
CA ASP A 160 -25.64 36.00 24.22
C ASP A 160 -25.21 36.46 22.82
N ILE A 161 -25.29 37.77 22.61
CA ILE A 161 -25.18 38.43 21.31
C ILE A 161 -23.72 38.71 20.89
N GLU A 162 -22.73 38.20 21.63
CA GLU A 162 -21.30 38.51 21.41
C GLU A 162 -20.45 37.35 20.86
N GLU A 163 -21.01 36.17 20.58
CA GLU A 163 -20.24 35.03 20.04
C GLU A 163 -20.64 34.56 18.63
N THR A 164 -21.45 35.32 17.89
CA THR A 164 -21.99 34.85 16.59
C THR A 164 -21.40 35.54 15.34
N ILE A 165 -20.26 36.22 15.44
CA ILE A 165 -19.57 36.73 14.24
C ILE A 165 -18.07 36.46 14.34
N ASN A 166 -17.68 35.24 13.96
CA ASN A 166 -16.43 35.04 13.25
C ASN A 166 -16.70 34.00 12.15
N ASP A 167 -16.99 34.52 10.96
CA ASP A 167 -17.15 33.76 9.74
C ASP A 167 -15.90 32.90 9.49
N SER A 168 -15.98 31.63 9.90
CA SER A 168 -14.94 30.61 9.68
C SER A 168 -14.54 30.42 8.20
N ALA A 169 -15.38 30.91 7.27
CA ALA A 169 -15.10 30.96 5.84
C ALA A 169 -14.18 32.13 5.42
N VAL A 170 -14.25 33.26 6.13
CA VAL A 170 -13.40 34.43 5.89
C VAL A 170 -12.02 34.21 6.51
N GLU A 171 -11.95 33.58 7.70
CA GLU A 171 -10.70 33.16 8.35
C GLU A 171 -9.90 32.18 7.45
N LYS A 172 -10.58 31.17 6.88
CA LYS A 172 -9.97 30.21 5.93
C LYS A 172 -9.46 30.88 4.65
N LYS A 173 -10.23 31.82 4.08
CA LYS A 173 -9.80 32.60 2.91
C LYS A 173 -8.64 33.55 3.21
N ARG A 174 -8.49 34.02 4.45
CA ARG A 174 -7.36 34.86 4.89
C ARG A 174 -6.09 34.03 5.15
N LEU A 175 -6.24 32.82 5.67
CA LEU A 175 -5.13 31.88 5.97
C LEU A 175 -4.52 31.25 4.71
N GLU A 176 -5.29 31.05 3.64
CA GLU A 176 -4.75 30.66 2.32
C GLU A 176 -3.80 31.71 1.73
N LYS A 177 -3.81 32.95 2.24
CA LYS A 177 -3.12 34.08 1.63
C LYS A 177 -1.65 34.24 2.03
N VAL A 178 -1.17 33.60 3.10
CA VAL A 178 0.29 33.50 3.37
C VAL A 178 0.59 32.20 4.12
N LEU A 179 0.71 31.09 3.39
CA LEU A 179 1.33 29.89 3.95
C LEU A 179 2.80 30.21 4.25
N ASP A 180 3.29 29.82 5.43
CA ASP A 180 4.68 30.03 5.82
C ASP A 180 5.53 28.88 5.29
N LYS A 181 6.38 29.17 4.30
CA LYS A 181 7.31 28.19 3.74
C LYS A 181 8.48 27.92 4.68
N THR A 182 9.07 28.97 5.23
CA THR A 182 10.31 28.94 6.01
C THR A 182 10.16 28.15 7.31
N ARG A 183 8.97 28.20 7.93
CA ARG A 183 8.65 27.46 9.15
C ARG A 183 7.48 26.49 8.98
N GLY A 184 7.15 26.12 7.75
CA GLY A 184 5.99 25.26 7.44
C GLY A 184 6.03 23.91 8.15
N PHE A 185 7.22 23.32 8.28
CA PHE A 185 7.43 22.05 8.99
C PHE A 185 7.18 22.12 10.49
N MET A 186 7.28 23.31 11.10
CA MET A 186 6.96 23.51 12.52
C MET A 186 5.48 23.84 12.74
N LYS A 187 4.83 24.46 11.75
CA LYS A 187 3.47 25.02 11.87
C LYS A 187 2.38 24.06 11.45
N TYR A 188 2.65 23.19 10.48
CA TYR A 188 1.63 22.36 9.85
C TYR A 188 1.88 20.89 10.13
N GLY A 189 0.87 20.16 10.60
CA GLY A 189 0.91 18.70 10.79
C GLY A 189 0.93 17.91 9.47
N ARG A 190 1.38 16.65 9.54
CA ARG A 190 1.41 15.77 8.36
C ARG A 190 -0.02 15.33 8.10
N GLU A 191 -0.44 15.33 6.85
CA GLU A 191 -1.74 14.78 6.49
C GLU A 191 -1.72 13.26 6.71
N MET A 192 -2.60 12.77 7.59
CA MET A 192 -2.61 11.37 8.05
C MET A 192 -3.68 10.52 7.37
N ALA A 193 -4.63 11.12 6.64
CA ALA A 193 -5.77 10.41 6.04
C ALA A 193 -5.75 10.45 4.50
N PRO A 194 -4.81 9.77 3.83
CA PRO A 194 -4.76 9.75 2.37
C PRO A 194 -5.80 8.81 1.74
N TYR A 195 -6.54 8.03 2.54
CA TYR A 195 -7.41 6.95 2.05
C TYR A 195 -8.91 7.27 2.17
N ARG A 196 -9.70 6.62 1.30
CA ARG A 196 -11.15 6.53 1.43
C ARG A 196 -11.53 5.78 2.72
N PRO A 197 -12.70 6.08 3.33
CA PRO A 197 -13.19 5.37 4.52
C PRO A 197 -13.22 3.86 4.32
N ALA A 198 -12.85 3.11 5.36
CA ALA A 198 -12.74 1.66 5.30
C ALA A 198 -14.06 0.99 4.88
N GLU A 199 -15.19 1.48 5.39
CA GLU A 199 -16.53 0.95 5.16
C GLU A 199 -16.98 1.09 3.71
N LYS A 200 -16.41 2.07 2.99
CA LYS A 200 -16.66 2.27 1.56
C LYS A 200 -15.77 1.38 0.72
N ARG A 201 -14.44 1.43 0.94
CA ARG A 201 -13.45 0.69 0.13
C ARG A 201 -13.50 -0.83 0.28
N LEU A 202 -14.20 -1.37 1.29
CA LEU A 202 -14.46 -2.81 1.43
C LEU A 202 -15.54 -3.32 0.45
N LYS A 203 -16.32 -2.43 -0.17
CA LYS A 203 -17.47 -2.77 -1.01
C LYS A 203 -17.18 -2.66 -2.51
N ASP A 204 -16.01 -2.16 -2.87
CA ASP A 204 -15.59 -1.92 -4.24
C ASP A 204 -14.10 -2.22 -4.42
N TRP A 205 -13.60 -2.12 -5.66
CA TRP A 205 -12.20 -2.33 -6.00
C TRP A 205 -11.54 -1.07 -6.57
N ASP A 206 -12.19 0.08 -6.37
CA ASP A 206 -11.67 1.37 -6.83
C ASP A 206 -10.43 1.75 -6.00
N GLU A 207 -9.62 2.69 -6.51
CA GLU A 207 -8.41 3.13 -5.83
C GLU A 207 -8.70 3.57 -4.39
N ILE A 208 -7.95 3.05 -3.42
CA ILE A 208 -8.17 3.37 -2.00
C ILE A 208 -7.77 4.80 -1.65
N TYR A 209 -6.96 5.45 -2.48
CA TYR A 209 -6.49 6.82 -2.25
C TYR A 209 -7.59 7.83 -2.52
N ASN A 210 -7.72 8.81 -1.63
CA ASN A 210 -8.62 9.95 -1.78
C ASN A 210 -7.85 11.13 -2.39
N PHE A 211 -7.64 11.08 -3.71
CA PHE A 211 -6.89 12.11 -4.44
C PHE A 211 -7.47 13.51 -4.25
N GLY A 212 -8.79 13.64 -4.19
CA GLY A 212 -9.46 14.92 -3.98
C GLY A 212 -9.17 15.55 -2.62
N HIS A 213 -9.09 14.75 -1.55
CA HIS A 213 -8.71 15.23 -0.22
C HIS A 213 -7.23 15.62 -0.17
N VAL A 214 -6.36 14.74 -0.65
CA VAL A 214 -4.90 14.96 -0.67
C VAL A 214 -4.54 16.25 -1.43
N ARG A 215 -5.18 16.50 -2.58
CA ARG A 215 -4.88 17.69 -3.41
C ARG A 215 -5.24 19.01 -2.70
N LYS A 216 -6.29 19.06 -1.88
CA LYS A 216 -6.69 20.27 -1.15
C LYS A 216 -5.62 20.74 -0.15
N GLY A 217 -4.97 19.79 0.52
CA GLY A 217 -3.91 20.07 1.50
C GLY A 217 -2.51 20.16 0.89
N LEU A 218 -2.35 20.01 -0.43
CA LEU A 218 -1.06 19.71 -1.02
C LEU A 218 -0.02 20.82 -0.84
N ARG A 219 -0.43 22.10 -0.98
CA ARG A 219 0.45 23.25 -0.77
C ARG A 219 0.94 23.33 0.68
N VAL A 220 0.09 22.96 1.64
CA VAL A 220 0.44 22.89 3.07
C VAL A 220 1.47 21.79 3.30
N GLN A 221 1.28 20.60 2.70
CA GLN A 221 2.24 19.52 2.82
C GLN A 221 3.57 19.83 2.12
N ALA A 222 3.55 20.53 0.99
CA ALA A 222 4.74 21.02 0.30
C ALA A 222 5.50 22.09 1.13
N ALA A 223 4.79 22.90 1.91
CA ALA A 223 5.40 23.86 2.83
C ALA A 223 6.23 23.19 3.94
N ARG A 224 5.93 21.93 4.31
CA ARG A 224 6.73 21.16 5.27
C ARG A 224 8.12 20.78 4.76
N CYS A 225 8.39 20.88 3.46
CA CYS A 225 9.73 20.61 2.95
C CYS A 225 10.70 21.71 3.41
N MET A 226 11.80 21.31 4.07
CA MET A 226 12.81 22.22 4.62
C MET A 226 13.81 22.76 3.59
N GLU A 227 13.68 22.38 2.31
CA GLU A 227 14.63 22.77 1.25
C GLU A 227 16.10 22.55 1.64
N CYS A 228 16.38 21.34 2.14
CA CYS A 228 17.69 20.97 2.68
C CYS A 228 18.80 21.24 1.66
N GLY A 229 19.90 21.88 2.10
CA GLY A 229 21.07 22.09 1.24
C GLY A 229 21.71 20.79 0.75
N VAL A 230 21.65 19.73 1.56
CA VAL A 230 21.97 18.35 1.15
C VAL A 230 20.69 17.51 1.26
N PRO A 231 19.94 17.34 0.15
CA PRO A 231 18.65 16.66 0.18
C PRO A 231 18.81 15.14 0.16
N PHE A 232 18.84 14.51 1.34
CA PHE A 232 18.93 13.04 1.48
C PHE A 232 17.80 12.28 0.78
N CYS A 233 16.62 12.89 0.64
CA CYS A 233 15.52 12.33 -0.12
C CYS A 233 15.84 12.10 -1.62
N GLN A 234 16.79 12.85 -2.19
CA GLN A 234 17.29 12.69 -3.56
C GLN A 234 18.55 11.80 -3.64
N SER A 235 19.16 11.45 -2.50
CA SER A 235 20.37 10.63 -2.46
C SER A 235 20.10 9.17 -2.80
N SER A 236 21.17 8.36 -2.89
CA SER A 236 21.10 6.90 -3.05
C SER A 236 20.32 6.17 -1.94
N HIS A 237 20.18 6.79 -0.77
CA HIS A 237 19.37 6.26 0.34
C HIS A 237 17.90 6.71 0.29
N GLY A 238 17.57 7.66 -0.60
CA GLY A 238 16.23 8.19 -0.81
C GLY A 238 15.59 7.65 -2.08
N CYS A 239 15.40 8.49 -3.08
CA CYS A 239 14.78 8.10 -4.35
C CYS A 239 15.78 7.39 -5.28
N PRO A 240 15.53 6.13 -5.68
CA PRO A 240 16.41 5.41 -6.61
C PRO A 240 16.53 6.05 -8.00
N LEU A 241 15.56 6.87 -8.39
CA LEU A 241 15.56 7.60 -9.66
C LEU A 241 16.36 8.92 -9.58
N GLY A 242 16.83 9.32 -8.40
CA GLY A 242 17.46 10.62 -8.21
C GLY A 242 16.51 11.81 -8.43
N ASN A 243 15.20 11.62 -8.21
CA ASN A 243 14.18 12.66 -8.40
C ASN A 243 14.56 13.95 -7.68
N ILE A 244 14.33 15.09 -8.35
CA ILE A 244 14.66 16.44 -7.85
C ILE A 244 13.59 16.95 -6.87
N ILE A 245 13.39 16.19 -5.79
CA ILE A 245 12.25 16.29 -4.86
C ILE A 245 12.05 17.68 -4.26
N PRO A 246 13.08 18.32 -3.66
CA PRO A 246 12.90 19.64 -3.07
C PRO A 246 12.40 20.66 -4.10
N LYS A 247 12.82 20.53 -5.37
CA LYS A 247 12.49 21.51 -6.41
C LYS A 247 11.02 21.46 -6.80
N TRP A 248 10.48 20.28 -7.10
CA TRP A 248 9.06 20.20 -7.44
C TRP A 248 8.15 20.38 -6.22
N ASN A 249 8.61 20.10 -5.00
CA ASN A 249 7.90 20.49 -3.77
C ASN A 249 7.76 22.00 -3.66
N ASP A 250 8.86 22.73 -3.85
CA ASP A 250 8.87 24.19 -3.84
C ASP A 250 7.96 24.78 -4.93
N LEU A 251 8.02 24.24 -6.14
CA LEU A 251 7.16 24.66 -7.25
C LEU A 251 5.68 24.42 -6.93
N ILE A 252 5.32 23.32 -6.28
CA ILE A 252 3.94 23.04 -5.85
C ILE A 252 3.49 24.01 -4.76
N PHE A 253 4.35 24.34 -3.80
CA PHE A 253 4.05 25.36 -2.80
C PHE A 253 3.69 26.71 -3.45
N HIS A 254 4.47 27.12 -4.46
CA HIS A 254 4.25 28.32 -5.28
C HIS A 254 3.15 28.17 -6.35
N ASN A 255 2.42 27.05 -6.36
CA ASN A 255 1.34 26.76 -7.30
C ASN A 255 1.78 26.75 -8.78
N ASN A 256 3.05 26.46 -9.05
CA ASN A 256 3.63 26.33 -10.39
C ASN A 256 3.67 24.86 -10.84
N TRP A 257 2.49 24.33 -11.15
CA TRP A 257 2.28 22.91 -11.48
C TRP A 257 2.97 22.48 -12.78
N SER A 258 2.97 23.33 -13.81
CA SER A 258 3.59 23.02 -15.11
C SER A 258 5.10 22.82 -14.97
N GLU A 259 5.80 23.72 -14.28
CA GLU A 259 7.23 23.55 -14.05
C GLU A 259 7.51 22.38 -13.10
N ALA A 260 6.67 22.15 -12.08
CA ALA A 260 6.80 20.99 -11.21
C ALA A 260 6.75 19.67 -12.01
N LEU A 261 5.82 19.58 -12.97
CA LEU A 261 5.72 18.46 -13.88
C LEU A 261 6.99 18.28 -14.72
N LYS A 262 7.50 19.35 -15.34
CA LYS A 262 8.73 19.28 -16.14
C LYS A 262 9.92 18.80 -15.31
N GLN A 263 10.03 19.21 -14.05
CA GLN A 263 11.07 18.73 -13.14
C GLN A 263 10.88 17.25 -12.79
N LEU A 264 9.64 16.81 -12.58
CA LEU A 264 9.33 15.42 -12.26
C LEU A 264 9.62 14.46 -13.43
N LEU A 265 9.27 14.86 -14.66
CA LEU A 265 9.45 14.04 -15.87
C LEU A 265 10.90 13.95 -16.35
N GLN A 266 11.82 14.77 -15.83
CA GLN A 266 13.24 14.67 -16.17
C GLN A 266 13.87 13.36 -15.70
N THR A 267 13.42 12.84 -14.57
CA THR A 267 14.03 11.67 -13.90
C THR A 267 13.11 10.46 -13.84
N ASN A 268 11.81 10.63 -14.05
CA ASN A 268 10.84 9.56 -13.94
C ASN A 268 9.95 9.44 -15.18
N ASN A 269 9.99 8.27 -15.83
CA ASN A 269 9.11 7.95 -16.96
C ASN A 269 7.64 7.79 -16.54
N PHE A 270 7.38 7.28 -15.34
CA PHE A 270 6.04 6.85 -14.90
C PHE A 270 5.68 7.29 -13.48
N PRO A 271 5.63 8.61 -13.21
CA PRO A 271 5.25 9.14 -11.90
C PRO A 271 3.85 8.70 -11.44
N GLU A 272 2.94 8.37 -12.36
CA GLU A 272 1.61 7.87 -12.02
C GLU A 272 1.64 6.46 -11.42
N PHE A 273 2.67 5.66 -11.70
CA PHE A 273 2.86 4.34 -11.11
C PHE A 273 3.59 4.46 -9.78
N THR A 274 4.75 5.12 -9.76
CA THR A 274 5.56 5.30 -8.55
C THR A 274 4.80 6.06 -7.47
N GLY A 275 4.08 7.13 -7.83
CA GLY A 275 3.24 7.90 -6.90
C GLY A 275 2.14 7.07 -6.22
N ARG A 276 1.76 5.92 -6.78
CA ARG A 276 0.76 5.00 -6.21
C ARG A 276 1.38 3.85 -5.43
N VAL A 277 2.39 3.20 -6.00
CA VAL A 277 2.87 1.89 -5.50
C VAL A 277 4.25 1.94 -4.83
N CYS A 278 5.01 3.02 -4.99
CA CYS A 278 6.33 3.14 -4.37
C CYS A 278 6.20 3.03 -2.83
N PRO A 279 7.13 2.33 -2.15
CA PRO A 279 7.20 2.33 -0.69
C PRO A 279 7.74 3.65 -0.11
N ALA A 280 8.01 4.65 -0.95
CA ALA A 280 8.46 5.98 -0.58
C ALA A 280 9.76 6.01 0.27
N PRO A 281 10.87 5.39 -0.19
CA PRO A 281 12.15 5.44 0.52
C PRO A 281 12.66 6.88 0.69
N CYS A 282 12.29 7.78 -0.22
CA CYS A 282 12.54 9.22 -0.11
C CYS A 282 11.90 9.87 1.12
N GLU A 283 10.77 9.37 1.61
CA GLU A 283 10.13 9.84 2.84
C GLU A 283 10.88 9.29 4.06
N GLY A 284 11.36 8.04 4.01
CA GLY A 284 12.23 7.46 5.03
C GLY A 284 13.58 8.17 5.16
N ALA A 285 14.13 8.67 4.04
CA ALA A 285 15.37 9.46 4.01
C ALA A 285 15.14 10.97 4.24
N CYS A 286 13.92 11.41 4.53
CA CYS A 286 13.63 12.82 4.74
C CYS A 286 14.25 13.31 6.05
N VAL A 287 15.07 14.37 5.99
CA VAL A 287 15.71 14.96 7.19
C VAL A 287 14.67 15.39 8.24
N LEU A 288 13.48 15.82 7.80
CA LEU A 288 12.40 16.17 8.72
C LEU A 288 12.02 14.99 9.61
N GLY A 289 12.06 13.77 9.05
CA GLY A 289 11.80 12.48 9.69
C GLY A 289 12.61 12.20 10.96
N ILE A 290 13.70 12.94 11.19
CA ILE A 290 14.50 12.84 12.42
C ILE A 290 13.74 13.40 13.64
N ASN A 291 12.99 14.49 13.45
CA ASN A 291 12.34 15.22 14.54
C ASN A 291 10.80 15.20 14.46
N GLU A 292 10.26 15.11 13.25
CA GLU A 292 8.83 15.24 12.94
C GLU A 292 8.47 14.29 11.78
N PRO A 293 7.19 13.94 11.56
CA PRO A 293 6.83 13.07 10.44
C PRO A 293 7.35 13.61 9.08
N PRO A 294 7.76 12.75 8.14
CA PRO A 294 8.35 13.20 6.89
C PRO A 294 7.34 13.95 6.00
N VAL A 295 7.86 14.66 5.00
CA VAL A 295 7.03 15.28 3.95
C VAL A 295 6.32 14.18 3.14
N THR A 296 5.07 14.41 2.73
CA THR A 296 4.30 13.46 1.90
C THR A 296 4.74 13.51 0.43
N ILE A 297 6.00 13.19 0.17
CA ILE A 297 6.67 13.26 -1.14
C ILE A 297 5.91 12.44 -2.19
N LYS A 298 5.53 11.21 -1.86
CA LYS A 298 4.81 10.31 -2.77
C LYS A 298 3.44 10.87 -3.17
N ASN A 299 2.72 11.47 -2.23
CA ASN A 299 1.41 12.08 -2.50
C ASN A 299 1.53 13.31 -3.40
N ILE A 300 2.60 14.09 -3.24
CA ILE A 300 2.88 15.26 -4.10
C ILE A 300 3.25 14.80 -5.51
N GLU A 301 4.12 13.81 -5.67
CA GLU A 301 4.44 13.20 -6.97
C GLU A 301 3.17 12.74 -7.70
N CYS A 302 2.33 11.95 -7.01
CA CYS A 302 1.09 11.42 -7.59
C CYS A 302 0.11 12.55 -7.97
N SER A 303 0.01 13.58 -7.14
CA SER A 303 -0.87 14.72 -7.40
C SER A 303 -0.42 15.55 -8.60
N ILE A 304 0.90 15.74 -8.79
CA ILE A 304 1.46 16.49 -9.93
C ILE A 304 1.05 15.80 -11.25
N ILE A 305 1.30 14.50 -11.36
CA ILE A 305 1.05 13.77 -12.61
C ILE A 305 -0.45 13.60 -12.89
N ASP A 306 -1.27 13.32 -11.88
CA ASP A 306 -2.71 13.20 -12.09
C ASP A 306 -3.31 14.53 -12.52
N HIS A 307 -2.88 15.65 -11.92
CA HIS A 307 -3.29 16.98 -12.35
C HIS A 307 -2.86 17.27 -13.80
N ALA A 308 -1.64 16.87 -14.19
CA ALA A 308 -1.16 17.06 -15.55
C ALA A 308 -2.00 16.30 -16.59
N PHE A 309 -2.44 15.08 -16.29
CA PHE A 309 -3.35 14.34 -17.16
C PHE A 309 -4.74 14.99 -17.22
N GLU A 310 -5.29 15.44 -16.10
CA GLU A 310 -6.59 16.13 -16.05
C GLU A 310 -6.59 17.44 -16.85
N GLN A 311 -5.47 18.17 -16.85
CA GLN A 311 -5.30 19.39 -17.64
C GLN A 311 -4.92 19.14 -19.11
N GLY A 312 -4.69 17.88 -19.50
CA GLY A 312 -4.27 17.51 -20.85
C GLY A 312 -2.84 17.93 -21.19
N TRP A 313 -1.96 18.13 -20.20
CA TRP A 313 -0.55 18.52 -20.42
C TRP A 313 0.34 17.36 -20.85
N ILE A 314 -0.04 16.12 -20.52
CA ILE A 314 0.63 14.92 -21.02
C ILE A 314 0.02 14.57 -22.36
N GLN A 315 0.81 14.69 -23.43
CA GLN A 315 0.44 14.36 -24.80
C GLN A 315 1.52 13.46 -25.42
N PRO A 316 1.19 12.66 -26.46
CA PRO A 316 2.20 11.89 -27.18
C PRO A 316 3.27 12.82 -27.77
N GLU A 317 4.55 12.54 -27.48
CA GLU A 317 5.69 13.26 -28.05
C GLU A 317 6.55 12.33 -28.94
N PRO A 318 6.08 11.94 -30.13
CA PRO A 318 6.87 11.11 -31.03
C PRO A 318 8.16 11.83 -31.46
N PRO A 319 9.28 11.11 -31.64
CA PRO A 319 10.55 11.72 -32.04
C PRO A 319 10.42 12.34 -33.44
N THR A 320 11.00 13.53 -33.61
CA THR A 320 10.97 14.27 -34.88
C THR A 320 11.81 13.60 -35.98
N ASN A 321 12.89 12.93 -35.59
CA ASN A 321 13.78 12.21 -36.49
C ASN A 321 13.90 10.74 -36.07
N ARG A 322 13.83 9.82 -37.02
CA ARG A 322 14.05 8.39 -36.79
C ARG A 322 15.48 8.01 -37.17
N THR A 323 16.14 7.23 -36.34
CA THR A 323 17.53 6.80 -36.56
C THR A 323 17.65 5.64 -37.56
N GLY A 324 16.55 4.98 -37.91
CA GLY A 324 16.52 3.76 -38.73
C GLY A 324 16.78 2.47 -37.96
N PHE A 325 17.54 2.52 -36.86
CA PHE A 325 17.76 1.36 -35.98
C PHE A 325 16.46 0.82 -35.35
N LYS A 326 16.36 -0.51 -35.31
CA LYS A 326 15.26 -1.28 -34.74
C LYS A 326 15.70 -1.96 -33.45
N VAL A 327 14.91 -1.81 -32.39
CA VAL A 327 15.17 -2.44 -31.09
C VAL A 327 13.98 -3.29 -30.64
N ALA A 328 14.25 -4.54 -30.29
CA ALA A 328 13.27 -5.41 -29.66
C ALA A 328 13.39 -5.34 -28.13
N VAL A 329 12.27 -5.17 -27.43
CA VAL A 329 12.20 -5.21 -25.97
C VAL A 329 11.35 -6.41 -25.57
N VAL A 330 11.91 -7.35 -24.82
CA VAL A 330 11.24 -8.58 -24.40
C VAL A 330 10.72 -8.44 -22.97
N GLY A 331 9.39 -8.38 -22.83
CA GLY A 331 8.69 -8.18 -21.57
C GLY A 331 8.21 -6.75 -21.40
N SER A 332 6.93 -6.59 -21.05
CA SER A 332 6.27 -5.28 -20.99
C SER A 332 6.03 -4.75 -19.56
N GLY A 333 6.83 -5.22 -18.60
CA GLY A 333 6.84 -4.64 -17.26
C GLY A 333 7.42 -3.21 -17.23
N PRO A 334 7.52 -2.58 -16.05
CA PRO A 334 8.03 -1.21 -15.91
C PRO A 334 9.39 -0.99 -16.56
N ALA A 335 10.31 -1.96 -16.45
CA ALA A 335 11.64 -1.91 -17.06
C ALA A 335 11.57 -1.87 -18.59
N GLY A 336 10.79 -2.78 -19.20
CA GLY A 336 10.63 -2.84 -20.64
C GLY A 336 9.93 -1.61 -21.20
N MET A 337 8.88 -1.14 -20.52
CA MET A 337 8.20 0.11 -20.90
C MET A 337 9.12 1.32 -20.78
N ALA A 338 9.91 1.44 -19.72
CA ALA A 338 10.85 2.56 -19.55
C ALA A 338 11.94 2.55 -20.63
N ALA A 339 12.54 1.38 -20.88
CA ALA A 339 13.52 1.21 -21.95
C ALA A 339 12.92 1.57 -23.32
N ALA A 340 11.72 1.06 -23.62
CA ALA A 340 11.04 1.36 -24.87
C ALA A 340 10.73 2.85 -25.04
N HIS A 341 10.26 3.51 -23.98
CA HIS A 341 9.98 4.95 -24.00
C HIS A 341 11.26 5.76 -24.25
N GLN A 342 12.36 5.47 -23.56
CA GLN A 342 13.63 6.19 -23.75
C GLN A 342 14.24 5.94 -25.15
N LEU A 343 14.21 4.69 -25.63
CA LEU A 343 14.71 4.34 -26.97
C LEU A 343 13.88 4.98 -28.09
N ASN A 344 12.55 5.02 -27.93
CA ASN A 344 11.66 5.71 -28.87
C ASN A 344 11.94 7.21 -28.87
N LYS A 345 12.12 7.83 -27.70
CA LYS A 345 12.50 9.25 -27.57
C LYS A 345 13.85 9.57 -28.23
N ALA A 346 14.78 8.62 -28.22
CA ALA A 346 16.07 8.73 -28.93
C ALA A 346 15.94 8.56 -30.46
N GLY A 347 14.75 8.23 -30.98
CA GLY A 347 14.47 8.12 -32.42
C GLY A 347 14.53 6.68 -32.96
N HIS A 348 14.76 5.68 -32.13
CA HIS A 348 14.75 4.28 -32.57
C HIS A 348 13.34 3.77 -32.86
N LEU A 349 13.23 2.72 -33.67
CA LEU A 349 11.99 1.97 -33.89
C LEU A 349 11.91 0.84 -32.87
N VAL A 350 10.93 0.88 -31.98
CA VAL A 350 10.86 -0.05 -30.85
C VAL A 350 9.65 -0.96 -30.95
N THR A 351 9.90 -2.28 -30.86
CA THR A 351 8.86 -3.29 -30.72
C THR A 351 8.97 -3.96 -29.36
N VAL A 352 7.90 -3.91 -28.57
CA VAL A 352 7.79 -4.58 -27.27
C VAL A 352 7.02 -5.89 -27.44
N TYR A 353 7.64 -7.00 -27.06
CA TYR A 353 7.04 -8.33 -27.06
C TYR A 353 6.57 -8.71 -25.65
N GLU A 354 5.33 -9.14 -25.52
CA GLU A 354 4.71 -9.55 -24.26
C GLU A 354 4.07 -10.93 -24.40
N ARG A 355 4.31 -11.80 -23.42
CA ARG A 355 3.79 -13.16 -23.42
C ARG A 355 2.31 -13.22 -23.05
N ASN A 356 1.85 -12.29 -22.23
CA ASN A 356 0.45 -12.19 -21.82
C ASN A 356 -0.39 -11.45 -22.86
N ASP A 357 -1.71 -11.48 -22.68
CA ASP A 357 -2.68 -10.85 -23.55
C ASP A 357 -2.71 -9.31 -23.42
N ARG A 358 -2.20 -8.77 -22.31
CA ARG A 358 -2.12 -7.32 -22.05
C ARG A 358 -0.76 -6.87 -21.56
N ILE A 359 -0.47 -5.60 -21.84
CA ILE A 359 0.78 -4.90 -21.52
C ILE A 359 0.81 -4.45 -20.04
N GLY A 360 2.01 -4.41 -19.46
CA GLY A 360 2.25 -3.84 -18.12
C GLY A 360 2.85 -4.83 -17.10
N GLY A 361 2.96 -6.11 -17.45
CA GLY A 361 3.52 -7.14 -16.57
C GLY A 361 2.82 -7.20 -15.20
N LEU A 362 3.58 -7.07 -14.12
CA LEU A 362 3.02 -7.05 -12.76
C LEU A 362 2.17 -5.80 -12.46
N LEU A 363 2.35 -4.68 -13.18
CA LEU A 363 1.44 -3.55 -13.07
C LEU A 363 0.03 -3.93 -13.52
N GLN A 364 -0.08 -4.86 -14.47
CA GLN A 364 -1.34 -5.35 -15.02
C GLN A 364 -1.90 -6.51 -14.19
N TYR A 365 -1.12 -7.57 -13.98
CA TYR A 365 -1.63 -8.83 -13.38
C TYR A 365 -1.21 -9.06 -11.91
N GLY A 366 -0.27 -8.30 -11.37
CA GLY A 366 0.22 -8.48 -10.00
C GLY A 366 -0.42 -7.53 -9.00
N ILE A 367 -0.23 -6.22 -9.21
CA ILE A 367 -0.68 -5.20 -8.26
C ILE A 367 -2.21 -5.08 -8.31
N PRO A 368 -2.94 -5.18 -7.19
CA PRO A 368 -4.40 -5.06 -7.18
C PRO A 368 -4.91 -3.69 -7.67
N THR A 369 -6.09 -3.68 -8.31
CA THR A 369 -6.70 -2.48 -8.90
C THR A 369 -6.91 -1.35 -7.88
N MET A 370 -7.29 -1.73 -6.66
CA MET A 370 -7.46 -0.81 -5.53
C MET A 370 -6.17 -0.08 -5.10
N LYS A 371 -4.98 -0.56 -5.49
CA LYS A 371 -3.69 0.12 -5.24
C LYS A 371 -3.17 0.85 -6.49
N LEU A 372 -3.42 0.30 -7.67
CA LEU A 372 -3.05 0.88 -8.96
C LEU A 372 -4.14 0.54 -9.97
N SER A 373 -4.92 1.54 -10.37
CA SER A 373 -5.96 1.35 -11.39
C SER A 373 -5.36 0.87 -12.71
N LYS A 374 -6.04 -0.09 -13.37
CA LYS A 374 -5.67 -0.58 -14.70
C LYS A 374 -5.91 0.45 -15.78
N ASP A 375 -6.82 1.39 -15.56
CA ASP A 375 -7.04 2.50 -16.48
C ASP A 375 -5.80 3.42 -16.53
N VAL A 376 -5.11 3.60 -15.41
CA VAL A 376 -3.87 4.38 -15.33
C VAL A 376 -2.76 3.69 -16.14
N VAL A 377 -2.65 2.36 -16.03
CA VAL A 377 -1.70 1.57 -16.83
C VAL A 377 -2.04 1.66 -18.32
N GLN A 378 -3.30 1.41 -18.67
CA GLN A 378 -3.76 1.41 -20.06
C GLN A 378 -3.63 2.80 -20.72
N ARG A 379 -3.89 3.89 -19.98
CA ARG A 379 -3.67 5.26 -20.44
C ARG A 379 -2.21 5.48 -20.84
N ARG A 380 -1.26 5.02 -20.03
CA ARG A 380 0.17 5.15 -20.35
C ARG A 380 0.58 4.26 -21.52
N VAL A 381 0.10 3.04 -21.59
CA VAL A 381 0.36 2.14 -22.73
C VAL A 381 -0.15 2.77 -24.03
N LYS A 382 -1.36 3.35 -24.02
CA LYS A 382 -1.90 4.07 -25.16
C LYS A 382 -1.02 5.25 -25.55
N LEU A 383 -0.60 6.08 -24.59
CA LEU A 383 0.29 7.22 -24.84
C LEU A 383 1.57 6.77 -25.58
N MET A 384 2.20 5.71 -25.08
CA MET A 384 3.42 5.15 -25.69
C MET A 384 3.16 4.55 -27.08
N ALA A 385 2.01 3.92 -27.30
CA ALA A 385 1.62 3.42 -28.62
C ALA A 385 1.38 4.56 -29.61
N ASP A 386 0.74 5.65 -29.17
CA ASP A 386 0.52 6.86 -29.96
C ASP A 386 1.85 7.55 -30.33
N GLU A 387 2.91 7.39 -29.52
CA GLU A 387 4.28 7.85 -29.82
C GLU A 387 5.03 6.96 -30.84
N GLY A 388 4.42 5.86 -31.28
CA GLY A 388 4.93 4.95 -32.30
C GLY A 388 5.61 3.68 -31.78
N ILE A 389 5.49 3.36 -30.50
CA ILE A 389 5.98 2.08 -29.95
C ILE A 389 4.99 0.96 -30.34
N ILE A 390 5.51 -0.13 -30.92
CA ILE A 390 4.69 -1.26 -31.34
C ILE A 390 4.64 -2.29 -30.20
N PHE A 391 3.44 -2.67 -29.77
CA PHE A 391 3.23 -3.71 -28.78
C PHE A 391 2.72 -4.98 -29.46
N LYS A 392 3.41 -6.11 -29.24
CA LYS A 392 2.98 -7.44 -29.68
C LYS A 392 2.73 -8.32 -28.45
N THR A 393 1.45 -8.56 -28.15
CA THR A 393 0.99 -9.41 -27.04
C THR A 393 0.83 -10.86 -27.49
N ASN A 394 0.66 -11.78 -26.53
CA ASN A 394 0.54 -13.22 -26.77
C ASN A 394 1.74 -13.83 -27.51
N ILE A 395 2.94 -13.28 -27.32
CA ILE A 395 4.18 -13.81 -27.91
C ILE A 395 5.19 -14.10 -26.80
N ASN A 396 5.40 -15.38 -26.54
CA ASN A 396 6.40 -15.87 -25.61
C ASN A 396 7.73 -16.12 -26.34
N VAL A 397 8.62 -15.14 -26.27
CA VAL A 397 9.98 -15.23 -26.82
C VAL A 397 10.74 -16.40 -26.18
N GLY A 398 11.29 -17.27 -27.02
CA GLY A 398 11.89 -18.55 -26.65
C GLY A 398 10.97 -19.75 -26.84
N LYS A 399 9.66 -19.54 -27.07
CA LYS A 399 8.70 -20.58 -27.46
C LYS A 399 8.04 -20.31 -28.81
N ASP A 400 7.44 -19.14 -28.97
CA ASP A 400 6.68 -18.77 -30.17
C ASP A 400 7.58 -18.12 -31.23
N ILE A 401 8.60 -17.36 -30.79
CA ILE A 401 9.65 -16.75 -31.62
C ILE A 401 10.98 -17.08 -30.99
N SER A 402 11.97 -17.49 -31.78
CA SER A 402 13.30 -17.82 -31.24
C SER A 402 14.10 -16.55 -30.91
N ALA A 403 14.98 -16.64 -29.91
CA ALA A 403 15.89 -15.52 -29.61
C ALA A 403 16.83 -15.20 -30.78
N LYS A 404 17.14 -16.20 -31.61
CA LYS A 404 17.96 -16.06 -32.82
C LYS A 404 17.26 -15.21 -33.87
N GLU A 405 15.97 -15.45 -34.12
CA GLU A 405 15.18 -14.62 -35.05
C GLU A 405 15.18 -13.15 -34.62
N LEU A 406 14.98 -12.87 -33.33
CA LEU A 406 15.05 -11.48 -32.83
C LEU A 406 16.44 -10.85 -33.00
N TYR A 407 17.50 -11.63 -32.80
CA TYR A 407 18.87 -11.16 -32.99
C TYR A 407 19.21 -10.89 -34.46
N GLU A 408 18.60 -11.61 -35.39
CA GLU A 408 18.80 -11.41 -36.83
C GLU A 408 17.92 -10.27 -37.40
N GLU A 409 16.73 -10.03 -36.83
CA GLU A 409 15.79 -9.00 -37.30
C GLU A 409 16.05 -7.59 -36.73
N TYR A 410 16.60 -7.51 -35.51
CA TYR A 410 16.77 -6.25 -34.78
C TYR A 410 18.24 -5.92 -34.53
N ASP A 411 18.56 -4.63 -34.53
CA ASP A 411 19.92 -4.13 -34.27
C ASP A 411 20.32 -4.28 -32.79
N ALA A 412 19.33 -4.29 -31.89
CA ALA A 412 19.52 -4.56 -30.48
C ALA A 412 18.31 -5.26 -29.85
N VAL A 413 18.57 -6.03 -28.80
CA VAL A 413 17.55 -6.70 -28.00
C VAL A 413 17.74 -6.40 -26.52
N VAL A 414 16.67 -5.97 -25.84
CA VAL A 414 16.65 -5.70 -24.40
C VAL A 414 15.76 -6.73 -23.71
N LEU A 415 16.31 -7.46 -22.72
CA LEU A 415 15.57 -8.48 -21.97
C LEU A 415 15.04 -7.89 -20.66
N CYS A 416 13.72 -7.88 -20.50
CA CYS A 416 12.98 -7.31 -19.37
C CYS A 416 11.88 -8.27 -18.87
N THR A 417 12.21 -9.57 -18.79
CA THR A 417 11.25 -10.66 -18.52
C THR A 417 10.78 -10.76 -17.06
N GLY A 418 11.46 -10.10 -16.13
CA GLY A 418 11.11 -10.11 -14.70
C GLY A 418 11.35 -11.47 -14.03
N ALA A 419 10.85 -11.63 -12.80
CA ALA A 419 11.01 -12.83 -11.99
C ALA A 419 9.64 -13.40 -11.57
N THR A 420 9.06 -14.26 -12.41
CA THR A 420 7.72 -14.82 -12.18
C THR A 420 7.72 -16.24 -11.61
N TRP A 421 8.90 -16.84 -11.40
CA TRP A 421 9.02 -18.17 -10.84
C TRP A 421 8.79 -18.11 -9.31
N PRO A 422 7.72 -18.70 -8.78
CA PRO A 422 7.47 -18.67 -7.35
C PRO A 422 8.48 -19.54 -6.59
N ARG A 423 8.74 -19.19 -5.34
CA ARG A 423 9.47 -20.07 -4.41
C ARG A 423 8.47 -20.98 -3.75
N ASP A 424 8.67 -22.29 -3.88
CA ASP A 424 7.79 -23.28 -3.28
C ASP A 424 8.32 -23.77 -1.93
N LEU A 425 7.41 -24.20 -1.06
CA LEU A 425 7.73 -24.75 0.25
C LEU A 425 7.26 -26.21 0.31
N PRO A 426 8.15 -27.19 0.07
CA PRO A 426 7.78 -28.61 -0.01
C PRO A 426 7.63 -29.22 1.40
N ILE A 427 6.56 -28.84 2.09
CA ILE A 427 6.20 -29.33 3.42
C ILE A 427 5.01 -30.30 3.35
N PRO A 428 4.84 -31.22 4.32
CA PRO A 428 3.66 -32.08 4.39
C PRO A 428 2.37 -31.26 4.34
N GLY A 429 1.45 -31.66 3.45
CA GLY A 429 0.18 -30.95 3.25
C GLY A 429 0.23 -29.82 2.22
N ARG A 430 1.39 -29.54 1.58
CA ARG A 430 1.53 -28.52 0.51
C ARG A 430 0.56 -28.74 -0.67
N GLN A 431 0.16 -29.97 -0.91
CA GLN A 431 -0.77 -30.39 -1.96
C GLN A 431 -2.26 -30.21 -1.61
N LEU A 432 -2.59 -29.80 -0.39
CA LEU A 432 -3.98 -29.60 0.03
C LEU A 432 -4.63 -28.45 -0.76
N GLU A 433 -5.94 -28.59 -0.99
CA GLU A 433 -6.76 -27.56 -1.64
C GLU A 433 -6.80 -26.29 -0.79
N GLY A 434 -6.75 -25.12 -1.44
CA GLY A 434 -6.69 -23.81 -0.78
C GLY A 434 -5.28 -23.22 -0.65
N ILE A 435 -4.21 -23.97 -0.96
CA ILE A 435 -2.83 -23.47 -0.93
C ILE A 435 -2.39 -23.01 -2.33
N HIS A 436 -2.43 -21.70 -2.56
CA HIS A 436 -2.11 -21.09 -3.86
C HIS A 436 -0.80 -20.29 -3.82
N PHE A 437 -0.10 -20.24 -4.95
CA PHE A 437 0.92 -19.22 -5.15
C PHE A 437 0.27 -17.84 -5.30
N ALA A 438 0.86 -16.82 -4.67
CA ALA A 438 0.34 -15.46 -4.71
C ALA A 438 0.08 -14.97 -6.14
N MET A 439 1.03 -15.21 -7.06
CA MET A 439 0.86 -14.77 -8.46
C MET A 439 -0.29 -15.46 -9.17
N SER A 440 -0.51 -16.76 -8.93
CA SER A 440 -1.64 -17.49 -9.53
C SER A 440 -2.99 -16.97 -9.02
N PHE A 441 -3.07 -16.63 -7.73
CA PHE A 441 -4.26 -16.06 -7.12
C PHE A 441 -4.52 -14.62 -7.60
N LEU A 442 -3.50 -13.77 -7.61
CA LEU A 442 -3.62 -12.37 -8.03
C LEU A 442 -3.96 -12.26 -9.52
N GLU A 443 -3.29 -13.03 -10.37
CA GLU A 443 -3.53 -12.98 -11.82
C GLU A 443 -4.96 -13.42 -12.17
N SER A 444 -5.45 -14.51 -11.57
CA SER A 444 -6.81 -14.99 -11.80
C SER A 444 -7.85 -13.97 -11.34
N TRP A 445 -7.63 -13.35 -10.18
CA TRP A 445 -8.51 -12.30 -9.67
C TRP A 445 -8.55 -11.08 -10.58
N GLN A 446 -7.39 -10.63 -11.07
CA GLN A 446 -7.31 -9.48 -11.97
C GLN A 446 -7.99 -9.74 -13.32
N LYS A 447 -7.81 -10.93 -13.90
CA LYS A 447 -8.53 -11.36 -15.11
C LYS A 447 -10.04 -11.33 -14.91
N LYS A 448 -10.52 -11.88 -13.78
CA LYS A 448 -11.93 -11.87 -13.40
C LYS A 448 -12.51 -10.46 -13.29
N GLN A 449 -11.78 -9.52 -12.68
CA GLN A 449 -12.22 -8.12 -12.59
C GLN A 449 -12.34 -7.44 -13.96
N MET A 450 -11.52 -7.84 -14.93
CA MET A 450 -11.54 -7.30 -16.29
C MET A 450 -12.57 -7.98 -17.20
N GLY A 451 -13.34 -8.94 -16.67
CA GLY A 451 -14.37 -9.66 -17.44
C GLY A 451 -13.86 -10.88 -18.20
N ASP A 452 -12.61 -11.30 -17.98
CA ASP A 452 -12.11 -12.57 -18.50
C ASP A 452 -12.58 -13.68 -17.55
N GLY A 453 -13.51 -14.50 -18.05
CA GLY A 453 -14.21 -15.55 -17.31
C GLY A 453 -13.36 -16.77 -16.98
#